data_AF-A0A6G0WKR5-F1
#
_entry.id   AF-A0A6G0WKR5-F1
#
_cell.length_a   1.000
_cell.length_b   1.000
_cell.length_c   1.000
_cell.angle_alpha   90.00
_cell.angle_beta   90.00
_cell.angle_gamma   90.00
#
_symmetry.space_group_name_H-M   'P 1'
#
loop_
_entity.id
_entity.type
_entity.pdbx_description
1 polymer ?
#
loop_
_entity_poly.entity_id
_entity_poly.type
_entity_poly.pdbx_seq_one_letter_code
_entity_poly.pdbx_strand_id
1 'polypeptide(L)'
;MVAHGRAAAAVLAAAIVYGKALESNDGTDQPAYDEKTHVHLVYSTGCDQPLRQFLTASLQMSLARVGHVGPLTQLISGCNDEKRAAIEQEPTFYSDFRLHFTKDYAQYTSPNFSEHYTAYNKPFGMRDFLHNAAKKDNLAVAFIDVDYMLFKPVLINQGLQWGKYYQNTTVRRAEDINDTVKDGIALAQNMKAFLGGRWFNDVNRTILNSVCDGLPCKNVSSPDAFEYFEPAGTPYILTRNDWLRMIDNYCDFTVRGRQLQKDWMVEMYAYGAAVANHNIRHTLVKHLGPATPEFQNTEYWQFLDDSMENPCEDLYEPILPADPPVGIHYAMYYGLPGDINQGYMYYKYRIPSDILQCDSLFFKLPPATEWTSITKDFAGDDKKIYWKRHAVWLECTLIKYGNQVLHALKSKLCPHGFNTRQGIILHASQTPKTAMPVP
;
A
#
# COMPACT_ATOMS: atom_id res chain seq x y z
N MET A 1 79.36 5.13 5.02
CA MET A 1 78.88 5.35 6.41
C MET A 1 77.38 5.53 6.32
N VAL A 2 76.60 4.45 6.39
CA VAL A 2 76.12 3.74 7.59
C VAL A 2 75.06 4.52 8.37
N ALA A 3 73.93 3.82 8.56
CA ALA A 3 72.83 3.99 9.53
C ALA A 3 71.74 5.03 9.16
N HIS A 4 70.51 4.63 8.82
CA HIS A 4 69.45 3.92 9.59
C HIS A 4 68.55 4.85 10.42
N GLY A 5 67.23 4.61 10.33
CA GLY A 5 66.23 5.08 11.30
C GLY A 5 64.96 5.61 10.63
N ARG A 6 64.07 4.76 10.12
CA ARG A 6 62.94 4.10 10.81
C ARG A 6 61.61 4.86 10.65
N ALA A 7 60.64 4.12 10.11
CA ALA A 7 59.24 4.45 9.97
C ALA A 7 58.50 4.50 11.31
N ALA A 8 57.39 5.24 11.35
CA ALA A 8 56.26 4.93 12.22
C ALA A 8 54.96 5.38 11.53
N ALA A 9 54.18 4.40 11.09
CA ALA A 9 52.79 4.54 10.68
C ALA A 9 51.93 4.83 11.91
N ALA A 10 51.07 5.84 11.85
CA ALA A 10 50.03 6.06 12.85
C ALA A 10 48.83 5.19 12.49
N VAL A 11 48.68 4.08 13.20
CA VAL A 11 47.48 3.25 13.25
C VAL A 11 46.46 3.97 14.13
N LEU A 12 45.31 4.35 13.57
CA LEU A 12 44.15 4.76 14.37
C LEU A 12 43.52 3.49 14.96
N ALA A 13 43.71 3.29 16.26
CA ALA A 13 43.08 2.22 17.01
C ALA A 13 41.60 2.55 17.26
N ALA A 14 40.73 1.64 16.82
CA ALA A 14 39.33 1.60 17.21
C ALA A 14 39.22 1.26 18.71
N ALA A 15 38.55 2.12 19.48
CA ALA A 15 38.21 1.82 20.86
C ALA A 15 36.98 0.89 20.88
N ILE A 16 37.24 -0.36 21.29
CA ILE A 16 36.25 -1.32 21.74
C ILE A 16 35.75 -0.85 23.11
N VAL A 17 34.46 -0.55 23.25
CA VAL A 17 33.80 -0.42 24.56
C VAL A 17 32.92 -1.65 24.74
N TYR A 18 33.39 -2.58 25.57
CA TYR A 18 32.62 -3.69 26.11
C TYR A 18 31.77 -3.21 27.30
N GLY A 19 30.48 -3.56 27.26
CA GLY A 19 29.70 -4.02 28.41
C GLY A 19 29.47 -3.05 29.57
N LYS A 20 28.28 -2.44 29.59
CA LYS A 20 27.54 -2.27 30.86
C LYS A 20 26.21 -2.99 30.74
N ALA A 21 25.92 -3.76 31.78
CA ALA A 21 24.75 -4.61 31.95
C ALA A 21 23.45 -3.82 31.75
N LEU A 22 22.51 -4.41 31.01
CA LEU A 22 21.14 -3.97 30.92
C LEU A 22 20.45 -4.27 32.25
N GLU A 23 20.36 -3.24 33.10
CA GLU A 23 19.35 -3.18 34.13
C GLU A 23 17.98 -3.01 33.46
N SER A 24 17.03 -3.82 33.89
CA SER A 24 15.63 -3.79 33.46
C SER A 24 14.99 -2.46 33.85
N ASN A 25 14.75 -1.61 32.85
CA ASN A 25 13.95 -0.40 33.02
C ASN A 25 12.51 -0.68 32.57
N ASP A 26 11.68 -1.09 33.52
CA ASP A 26 10.22 -1.07 33.39
C ASP A 26 9.74 0.38 33.52
N GLY A 27 9.65 1.08 32.39
CA GLY A 27 9.29 2.50 32.36
C GLY A 27 9.36 3.11 30.95
N THR A 28 8.23 3.06 30.24
CA THR A 28 7.71 4.01 29.22
C THR A 28 8.67 5.02 28.56
N ASP A 29 9.79 4.58 28.01
CA ASP A 29 10.63 5.43 27.15
C ASP A 29 10.10 5.33 25.71
N GLN A 30 8.95 5.96 25.48
CA GLN A 30 8.44 6.09 24.13
C GLN A 30 9.30 7.09 23.35
N PRO A 31 9.65 6.80 22.08
CA PRO A 31 10.34 7.78 21.26
C PRO A 31 9.51 9.06 21.18
N ALA A 32 10.06 10.18 21.62
CA ALA A 32 9.47 11.48 21.36
C ALA A 32 9.65 11.76 19.85
N TYR A 33 8.56 11.63 19.09
CA TYR A 33 8.55 12.03 17.69
C TYR A 33 8.35 13.55 17.58
N ASP A 34 8.83 14.13 16.49
CA ASP A 34 8.60 15.55 16.21
C ASP A 34 7.13 15.82 15.86
N GLU A 35 6.73 17.09 15.90
CA GLU A 35 5.36 17.50 15.57
C GLU A 35 4.96 17.21 14.11
N LYS A 36 5.91 16.84 13.24
CA LYS A 36 5.69 16.50 11.82
C LYS A 36 5.40 15.01 11.62
N THR A 37 5.64 14.20 12.65
CA THR A 37 5.41 12.76 12.61
C THR A 37 3.98 12.46 13.08
N HIS A 38 3.07 12.31 12.14
CA HIS A 38 1.66 12.13 12.46
C HIS A 38 1.22 10.67 12.50
N VAL A 39 1.86 9.81 11.69
CA VAL A 39 1.34 8.47 11.38
C VAL A 39 2.48 7.46 11.33
N HIS A 40 2.25 6.29 11.90
CA HIS A 40 3.03 5.07 11.66
C HIS A 40 2.40 4.30 10.49
N LEU A 41 3.07 4.26 9.35
CA LEU A 41 2.64 3.44 8.22
C LEU A 41 3.01 1.98 8.44
N VAL A 42 2.05 1.08 8.25
CA VAL A 42 2.24 -0.37 8.38
C VAL A 42 1.68 -1.04 7.15
N TYR A 43 2.42 -2.00 6.58
CA TYR A 43 1.94 -2.80 5.46
C TYR A 43 2.36 -4.25 5.60
N SER A 44 1.62 -5.18 5.01
CA SER A 44 1.90 -6.61 5.12
C SER A 44 2.34 -7.23 3.80
N THR A 45 3.22 -8.21 3.88
CA THR A 45 3.67 -9.04 2.76
C THR A 45 3.90 -10.48 3.21
N GLY A 46 3.83 -11.43 2.28
CA GLY A 46 4.34 -12.79 2.51
C GLY A 46 5.85 -12.87 2.30
N CYS A 47 6.54 -13.77 3.01
CA CYS A 47 7.98 -13.98 2.83
C CYS A 47 8.34 -14.33 1.38
N ASP A 48 7.55 -15.21 0.77
CA ASP A 48 7.70 -15.71 -0.60
C ASP A 48 6.80 -14.98 -1.59
N GLN A 49 6.25 -13.81 -1.21
CA GLN A 49 5.41 -13.04 -2.11
C GLN A 49 6.23 -12.61 -3.34
N PRO A 50 5.77 -12.94 -4.56
CA PRO A 50 6.43 -12.47 -5.77
C PRO A 50 6.57 -10.94 -5.76
N LEU A 51 7.73 -10.46 -6.21
CA LEU A 51 8.04 -9.03 -6.31
C LEU A 51 8.03 -8.26 -4.98
N ARG A 52 8.06 -8.94 -3.82
CA ARG A 52 8.04 -8.29 -2.49
C ARG A 52 9.05 -7.17 -2.37
N GLN A 53 10.31 -7.43 -2.74
CA GLN A 53 11.40 -6.47 -2.64
C GLN A 53 11.20 -5.28 -3.58
N PHE A 54 10.74 -5.51 -4.82
CA PHE A 54 10.42 -4.45 -5.77
C PHE A 54 9.30 -3.54 -5.26
N LEU A 55 8.18 -4.12 -4.80
CA LEU A 55 7.04 -3.35 -4.28
C LEU A 55 7.40 -2.62 -2.97
N THR A 56 8.20 -3.26 -2.11
CA THR A 56 8.71 -2.65 -0.87
C THR A 56 9.58 -1.43 -1.17
N ALA A 57 10.53 -1.54 -2.09
CA ALA A 57 11.36 -0.40 -2.51
C ALA A 57 10.52 0.69 -3.18
N SER A 58 9.54 0.31 -4.01
CA SER A 58 8.58 1.23 -4.63
C SER A 58 7.83 2.06 -3.59
N LEU A 59 7.29 1.45 -2.54
CA LEU A 59 6.61 2.18 -1.47
C LEU A 59 7.59 3.10 -0.73
N GLN A 60 8.74 2.57 -0.28
CA GLN A 60 9.77 3.33 0.45
C GLN A 60 10.25 4.56 -0.31
N MET A 61 10.57 4.41 -1.59
CA MET A 61 11.07 5.51 -2.43
C MET A 61 10.01 6.58 -2.67
N SER A 62 8.72 6.21 -2.78
CA SER A 62 7.65 7.18 -2.99
C SER A 62 7.43 8.01 -1.72
N LEU A 63 7.49 7.37 -0.55
CA LEU A 63 7.44 8.04 0.75
C LEU A 63 8.61 9.01 0.94
N ALA A 64 9.83 8.60 0.59
CA ALA A 64 11.00 9.46 0.64
C ALA A 64 10.85 10.67 -0.30
N ARG A 65 10.35 10.46 -1.52
CA ARG A 65 10.14 11.52 -2.52
C ARG A 65 9.15 12.58 -2.07
N VAL A 66 8.06 12.18 -1.42
CA VAL A 66 7.02 13.12 -0.94
C VAL A 66 7.36 13.72 0.42
N GLY A 67 8.55 13.42 0.97
CA GLY A 67 8.99 13.93 2.26
C GLY A 67 8.15 13.44 3.43
N HIS A 68 7.58 12.22 3.36
CA HIS A 68 6.84 11.66 4.48
C HIS A 68 7.76 11.43 5.67
N VAL A 69 7.32 11.82 6.87
CA VAL A 69 8.05 11.67 8.13
C VAL A 69 7.26 10.77 9.06
N GLY A 70 7.90 9.70 9.52
CA GLY A 70 7.35 8.77 10.50
C GLY A 70 7.85 7.34 10.27
N PRO A 71 7.48 6.39 11.14
CA PRO A 71 7.88 5.01 10.96
C PRO A 71 7.15 4.33 9.80
N LEU A 72 7.88 3.49 9.07
CA LEU A 72 7.32 2.54 8.10
C LEU A 72 7.67 1.12 8.52
N THR A 73 6.68 0.32 8.92
CA THR A 73 6.90 -1.09 9.28
C THR A 73 6.34 -2.04 8.23
N GLN A 74 7.18 -2.96 7.76
CA GLN A 74 6.77 -4.12 6.97
C GLN A 74 6.47 -5.32 7.88
N LEU A 75 5.25 -5.82 7.84
CA LEU A 75 4.86 -7.09 8.43
C LEU A 75 5.19 -8.20 7.42
N ILE A 76 6.02 -9.17 7.80
CA ILE A 76 6.47 -10.24 6.90
C ILE A 76 6.09 -11.60 7.49
N SER A 77 5.14 -12.27 6.84
CA SER A 77 4.62 -13.54 7.32
C SER A 77 5.32 -14.73 6.68
N GLY A 78 5.69 -15.72 7.51
CA GLY A 78 6.08 -17.05 7.03
C GLY A 78 7.56 -17.25 6.68
N CYS A 79 8.46 -16.39 7.15
CA CYS A 79 9.90 -16.59 6.93
C CYS A 79 10.51 -17.60 7.91
N ASN A 80 11.36 -18.49 7.37
CA ASN A 80 12.35 -19.23 8.15
C ASN A 80 13.57 -18.33 8.48
N ASP A 81 14.47 -18.80 9.33
CA ASP A 81 15.60 -18.00 9.81
C ASP A 81 16.56 -17.54 8.69
N GLU A 82 16.79 -18.41 7.70
CA GLU A 82 17.62 -18.08 6.54
C GLU A 82 17.01 -16.92 5.72
N LYS A 83 15.71 -16.98 5.43
CA LYS A 83 15.02 -15.90 4.72
C LYS A 83 14.96 -14.62 5.55
N ARG A 84 14.76 -14.71 6.87
CA ARG A 84 14.80 -13.54 7.76
C ARG A 84 16.16 -12.84 7.65
N ALA A 85 17.25 -13.59 7.80
CA ALA A 85 18.60 -13.05 7.68
C ALA A 85 18.86 -12.44 6.29
N ALA A 86 18.38 -13.06 5.21
CA ALA A 86 18.51 -12.50 3.87
C ALA A 86 17.74 -11.17 3.71
N ILE A 87 16.51 -11.08 4.23
CA ILE A 87 15.67 -9.89 4.14
C ILE A 87 16.24 -8.74 4.98
N GLU A 88 16.81 -9.03 6.14
CA GLU A 88 17.45 -8.03 7.00
C GLU A 88 18.67 -7.36 6.33
N GLN A 89 19.26 -7.99 5.31
CA GLN A 89 20.37 -7.44 4.53
C GLN A 89 19.92 -6.70 3.27
N GLU A 90 18.62 -6.64 2.97
CA GLU A 90 18.13 -5.94 1.80
C GLU A 90 18.34 -4.43 1.89
N PRO A 91 18.63 -3.75 0.76
CA PRO A 91 18.75 -2.31 0.76
C PRO A 91 17.41 -1.64 1.14
N THR A 92 17.52 -0.61 1.97
CA THR A 92 16.39 0.24 2.37
C THR A 92 16.53 1.64 1.73
N PHE A 93 15.40 2.27 1.46
CA PHE A 93 15.28 3.56 0.80
C PHE A 93 14.46 4.57 1.61
N TYR A 94 14.09 4.22 2.84
CA TYR A 94 13.34 5.05 3.75
C TYR A 94 14.02 5.08 5.13
N SER A 95 14.05 6.25 5.78
CA SER A 95 14.92 6.51 6.93
C SER A 95 14.53 5.76 8.21
N ASP A 96 13.24 5.67 8.53
CA ASP A 96 12.72 4.90 9.68
C ASP A 96 11.95 3.66 9.19
N PHE A 97 12.64 2.85 8.41
CA PHE A 97 12.11 1.57 7.94
C PHE A 97 12.36 0.45 8.95
N ARG A 98 11.33 -0.35 9.24
CA ARG A 98 11.34 -1.40 10.26
C ARG A 98 10.77 -2.71 9.69
N LEU A 99 11.33 -3.82 10.16
CA LEU A 99 10.84 -5.16 9.86
C LEU A 99 10.14 -5.75 11.08
N HIS A 100 9.00 -6.41 10.85
CA HIS A 100 8.29 -7.17 11.87
C HIS A 100 7.93 -8.55 11.30
N PHE A 101 8.68 -9.57 11.69
CA PHE A 101 8.48 -10.93 11.21
C PHE A 101 7.40 -11.64 12.01
N THR A 102 6.44 -12.25 11.32
CA THR A 102 5.37 -13.03 11.94
C THR A 102 5.44 -14.49 11.47
N LYS A 103 4.73 -15.38 12.17
CA LYS A 103 4.42 -16.70 11.59
C LYS A 103 3.53 -16.55 10.36
N ASP A 104 3.43 -17.62 9.57
CA ASP A 104 2.44 -17.70 8.50
C ASP A 104 1.05 -17.97 9.10
N TYR A 105 0.10 -17.09 8.82
CA TYR A 105 -1.31 -17.23 9.19
C TYR A 105 -2.19 -17.61 8.01
N ALA A 106 -1.64 -17.78 6.80
CA ALA A 106 -2.41 -18.16 5.62
C ALA A 106 -3.13 -19.50 5.80
N GLN A 107 -2.55 -20.43 6.56
CA GLN A 107 -3.22 -21.66 6.96
C GLN A 107 -3.95 -21.47 8.30
N TYR A 108 -5.27 -21.62 8.26
CA TYR A 108 -6.10 -21.69 9.46
C TYR A 108 -6.64 -23.12 9.65
N THR A 109 -6.54 -23.64 10.87
CA THR A 109 -7.04 -24.98 11.22
C THR A 109 -7.72 -24.97 12.59
N SER A 110 -8.97 -25.45 12.64
CA SER A 110 -9.74 -25.78 13.83
C SER A 110 -10.40 -27.16 13.66
N PRO A 111 -10.97 -27.77 14.71
CA PRO A 111 -11.55 -29.11 14.63
C PRO A 111 -12.59 -29.29 13.50
N ASN A 112 -13.32 -28.23 13.16
CA ASN A 112 -14.42 -28.29 12.20
C ASN A 112 -14.17 -27.43 10.94
N PHE A 113 -13.00 -26.78 10.82
CA PHE A 113 -12.72 -25.89 9.70
C PHE A 113 -11.22 -25.80 9.44
N SER A 114 -10.80 -26.12 8.22
CA SER A 114 -9.44 -25.92 7.76
C SER A 114 -9.46 -25.25 6.40
N GLU A 115 -8.63 -24.22 6.22
CA GLU A 115 -8.52 -23.50 4.96
C GLU A 115 -7.15 -22.84 4.83
N HIS A 116 -6.69 -22.75 3.59
CA HIS A 116 -5.61 -21.86 3.19
C HIS A 116 -6.17 -20.59 2.53
N TYR A 117 -5.99 -19.43 3.15
CA TYR A 117 -6.40 -18.12 2.65
C TYR A 117 -5.34 -17.07 3.02
N THR A 118 -4.59 -16.62 2.02
CA THR A 118 -3.41 -15.74 2.20
C THR A 118 -3.74 -14.41 2.89
N ALA A 119 -4.95 -13.88 2.72
CA ALA A 119 -5.32 -12.61 3.33
C ALA A 119 -5.48 -12.70 4.87
N TYR A 120 -5.50 -13.89 5.48
CA TYR A 120 -5.38 -14.00 6.95
C TYR A 120 -4.10 -13.33 7.46
N ASN A 121 -3.02 -13.28 6.68
CA ASN A 121 -1.78 -12.62 7.10
C ASN A 121 -1.98 -11.12 7.44
N LYS A 122 -2.99 -10.45 6.87
CA LYS A 122 -3.29 -9.03 7.16
C LYS A 122 -3.77 -8.81 8.61
N PRO A 123 -4.97 -9.27 9.03
CA PRO A 123 -5.46 -9.01 10.39
C PRO A 123 -4.60 -9.69 11.46
N PHE A 124 -4.14 -10.92 11.21
CA PHE A 124 -3.35 -11.65 12.20
C PHE A 124 -1.93 -11.11 12.34
N GLY A 125 -1.30 -10.69 11.23
CA GLY A 125 0.00 -10.03 11.28
C GLY A 125 -0.10 -8.66 11.96
N MET A 126 -1.16 -7.89 11.68
CA MET A 126 -1.41 -6.62 12.34
C MET A 126 -1.63 -6.80 13.86
N ARG A 127 -2.36 -7.83 14.27
CA ARG A 127 -2.49 -8.20 15.70
C ARG A 127 -1.15 -8.48 16.34
N ASP A 128 -0.34 -9.33 15.72
CA ASP A 128 0.97 -9.68 16.24
C ASP A 128 1.85 -8.44 16.39
N PHE A 129 1.87 -7.56 15.39
CA PHE A 129 2.57 -6.28 15.44
C PHE A 129 2.11 -5.39 16.60
N LEU A 130 0.79 -5.19 16.77
CA LEU A 130 0.25 -4.32 17.82
C LEU A 130 0.68 -4.75 19.23
N HIS A 131 0.79 -6.06 19.47
CA HIS A 131 1.19 -6.59 20.79
C HIS A 131 2.70 -6.76 20.95
N ASN A 132 3.40 -7.17 19.88
CA ASN A 132 4.75 -7.72 19.95
C ASN A 132 5.81 -6.89 19.20
N ALA A 133 5.46 -5.73 18.62
CA ALA A 133 6.43 -4.86 17.96
C ALA A 133 7.61 -4.53 18.89
N ALA A 134 8.84 -4.71 18.36
CA ALA A 134 10.07 -4.44 19.10
C ALA A 134 10.18 -2.97 19.54
N LYS A 135 9.74 -2.05 18.68
CA LYS A 135 9.68 -0.61 18.96
C LYS A 135 8.24 -0.14 18.96
N LYS A 136 7.73 0.17 20.14
CA LYS A 136 6.38 0.69 20.36
C LYS A 136 6.37 2.22 20.30
N ASP A 137 5.27 2.78 19.83
CA ASP A 137 4.99 4.21 19.81
C ASP A 137 3.49 4.47 20.00
N ASN A 138 3.10 5.72 20.21
CA ASN A 138 1.70 6.12 20.40
C ASN A 138 1.09 6.82 19.17
N LEU A 139 1.72 6.69 18.00
CA LEU A 139 1.21 7.30 16.78
C LEU A 139 -0.10 6.62 16.34
N ALA A 140 -0.92 7.36 15.58
CA ALA A 140 -1.95 6.73 14.78
C ALA A 140 -1.30 5.77 13.78
N VAL A 141 -1.93 4.63 13.53
CA VAL A 141 -1.41 3.62 12.60
C VAL A 141 -2.26 3.63 11.34
N ALA A 142 -1.59 3.78 10.20
CA ALA A 142 -2.19 3.61 8.89
C ALA A 142 -1.78 2.27 8.29
N PHE A 143 -2.73 1.35 8.17
CA PHE A 143 -2.50 0.07 7.48
C PHE A 143 -2.75 0.23 5.98
N ILE A 144 -1.70 0.08 5.17
CA ILE A 144 -1.67 0.35 3.72
C ILE A 144 -1.21 -0.91 2.96
N ASP A 145 -1.62 -1.05 1.70
CA ASP A 145 -1.08 -2.11 0.83
C ASP A 145 0.30 -1.72 0.30
N VAL A 146 1.14 -2.72 -0.04
CA VAL A 146 2.51 -2.47 -0.54
C VAL A 146 2.53 -1.89 -1.96
N ASP A 147 1.45 -2.06 -2.72
CA ASP A 147 1.30 -1.56 -4.08
C ASP A 147 0.69 -0.15 -4.12
N TYR A 148 1.28 0.74 -3.32
CA TYR A 148 0.99 2.15 -3.30
C TYR A 148 2.14 2.98 -3.86
N MET A 149 1.81 3.99 -4.66
CA MET A 149 2.73 5.05 -5.06
C MET A 149 2.21 6.37 -4.49
N LEU A 150 2.97 6.98 -3.58
CA LEU A 150 2.57 8.21 -2.90
C LEU A 150 2.98 9.43 -3.72
N PHE A 151 2.10 10.43 -3.75
CA PHE A 151 2.34 11.76 -4.34
C PHE A 151 2.32 12.87 -3.28
N LYS A 152 1.76 12.59 -2.10
CA LYS A 152 1.77 13.49 -0.93
C LYS A 152 2.04 12.67 0.33
N PRO A 153 2.60 13.29 1.39
CA PRO A 153 2.70 12.64 2.69
C PRO A 153 1.30 12.34 3.26
N VAL A 154 1.18 11.25 4.01
CA VAL A 154 -0.03 10.97 4.80
C VAL A 154 -0.01 11.84 6.05
N LEU A 155 -0.93 12.81 6.11
CA LEU A 155 -1.07 13.75 7.22
C LEU A 155 -2.47 13.63 7.83
N ILE A 156 -2.55 13.81 9.14
CA ILE A 156 -3.80 13.79 9.92
C ILE A 156 -3.77 14.88 10.99
N ASN A 157 -4.95 15.24 11.50
CA ASN A 157 -5.11 16.20 12.60
C ASN A 157 -4.44 17.57 12.35
N GLN A 158 -4.38 18.01 11.09
CA GLN A 158 -3.88 19.32 10.67
C GLN A 158 -5.00 20.37 10.56
N GLY A 159 -6.26 19.97 10.80
CA GLY A 159 -7.42 20.84 10.65
C GLY A 159 -7.77 21.10 9.18
N LEU A 160 -7.32 20.21 8.28
CA LEU A 160 -7.56 20.33 6.85
C LEU A 160 -9.01 20.02 6.53
N GLN A 161 -9.62 20.86 5.70
CA GLN A 161 -10.98 20.66 5.20
C GLN A 161 -10.95 19.76 3.97
N TRP A 162 -11.63 18.63 4.05
CA TRP A 162 -11.61 17.57 3.04
C TRP A 162 -12.95 17.36 2.33
N GLY A 163 -13.89 18.30 2.47
CA GLY A 163 -15.19 18.25 1.80
C GLY A 163 -15.12 17.99 0.29
N LYS A 164 -14.10 18.53 -0.41
CA LYS A 164 -13.92 18.28 -1.85
C LYS A 164 -13.64 16.81 -2.19
N TYR A 165 -13.06 16.05 -1.25
CA TYR A 165 -12.75 14.63 -1.41
C TYR A 165 -13.84 13.72 -0.83
N TYR A 166 -14.92 14.28 -0.30
CA TYR A 166 -16.03 13.52 0.25
C TYR A 166 -17.04 13.14 -0.82
N GLN A 167 -17.64 11.96 -0.70
CA GLN A 167 -18.80 11.59 -1.50
C GLN A 167 -20.04 11.97 -0.69
N ASN A 168 -20.75 13.03 -1.12
CA ASN A 168 -21.96 13.49 -0.42
C ASN A 168 -22.94 12.33 -0.18
N THR A 169 -23.39 12.24 1.07
CA THR A 169 -24.47 11.35 1.49
C THR A 169 -25.61 12.17 2.11
N THR A 170 -26.63 11.49 2.62
CA THR A 170 -27.71 12.12 3.38
C THR A 170 -27.37 12.27 4.87
N VAL A 171 -26.20 11.80 5.33
CA VAL A 171 -25.86 11.70 6.76
C VAL A 171 -24.94 12.82 7.22
N ARG A 172 -23.89 13.16 6.46
CA ARG A 172 -22.98 14.27 6.77
C ARG A 172 -22.90 15.24 5.59
N ARG A 173 -22.58 16.50 5.89
CA ARG A 173 -22.35 17.53 4.88
C ARG A 173 -20.85 17.67 4.62
N ALA A 174 -20.49 18.12 3.43
CA ALA A 174 -19.09 18.22 3.01
C ALA A 174 -18.27 19.17 3.89
N GLU A 175 -18.87 20.22 4.41
CA GLU A 175 -18.25 21.18 5.35
C GLU A 175 -17.89 20.58 6.71
N ASP A 176 -18.48 19.44 7.07
CA ASP A 176 -18.20 18.75 8.34
C ASP A 176 -17.01 17.76 8.18
N ILE A 177 -16.44 17.64 6.98
CA ILE A 177 -15.42 16.63 6.63
C ILE A 177 -14.02 17.21 6.73
N ASN A 178 -13.21 16.62 7.60
CA ASN A 178 -11.83 17.02 7.87
C ASN A 178 -10.92 15.80 8.09
N ASP A 179 -9.65 16.05 8.39
CA ASP A 179 -8.59 15.07 8.57
C ASP A 179 -8.43 14.53 10.01
N THR A 180 -9.50 14.61 10.82
CA THR A 180 -9.45 14.20 12.23
C THR A 180 -9.34 12.67 12.37
N VAL A 181 -8.35 12.23 13.15
CA VAL A 181 -8.22 10.87 13.70
C VAL A 181 -8.06 10.96 15.21
N LYS A 182 -8.97 10.34 15.94
CA LYS A 182 -8.96 10.18 17.40
C LYS A 182 -9.76 8.94 17.77
N ASP A 183 -9.73 8.50 19.01
CA ASP A 183 -10.49 7.32 19.40
C ASP A 183 -11.98 7.42 19.00
N GLY A 184 -12.45 6.42 18.26
CA GLY A 184 -13.79 6.35 17.67
C GLY A 184 -13.95 7.08 16.33
N ILE A 185 -12.94 7.80 15.83
CA ILE A 185 -12.95 8.52 14.54
C ILE A 185 -11.70 8.15 13.73
N ALA A 186 -11.92 7.58 12.56
CA ALA A 186 -10.90 7.06 11.68
C ALA A 186 -10.98 7.68 10.27
N LEU A 187 -9.99 7.41 9.42
CA LEU A 187 -10.00 7.75 8.00
C LEU A 187 -9.78 6.49 7.16
N ALA A 188 -10.44 6.41 6.01
CA ALA A 188 -10.19 5.36 5.02
C ALA A 188 -10.49 5.85 3.61
N GLN A 189 -9.89 5.16 2.62
CA GLN A 189 -10.30 5.32 1.23
C GLN A 189 -11.74 4.84 1.06
N ASN A 190 -12.54 5.61 0.34
CA ASN A 190 -13.82 5.17 -0.13
C ASN A 190 -13.63 4.17 -1.30
N MET A 191 -13.90 2.89 -1.07
CA MET A 191 -13.84 1.84 -2.08
C MET A 191 -15.24 1.32 -2.47
N LYS A 192 -16.24 2.22 -2.52
CA LYS A 192 -17.64 1.86 -2.79
C LYS A 192 -17.87 1.07 -4.06
N ALA A 193 -17.06 1.31 -5.08
CA ALA A 193 -17.13 0.56 -6.32
C ALA A 193 -16.83 -0.95 -6.15
N PHE A 194 -16.07 -1.34 -5.13
CA PHE A 194 -15.64 -2.73 -4.91
C PHE A 194 -16.36 -3.39 -3.74
N LEU A 195 -16.44 -2.67 -2.62
CA LEU A 195 -16.83 -3.22 -1.32
C LEU A 195 -18.25 -2.83 -0.91
N GLY A 196 -18.94 -1.98 -1.67
CA GLY A 196 -20.25 -1.46 -1.29
C GLY A 196 -21.37 -2.50 -1.40
N GLY A 197 -22.18 -2.60 -0.34
CA GLY A 197 -23.38 -3.44 -0.25
C GLY A 197 -23.08 -4.92 -0.06
N ARG A 198 -21.90 -5.31 0.43
CA ARG A 198 -21.48 -6.70 0.48
C ARG A 198 -22.04 -7.42 1.70
N TRP A 199 -21.73 -6.92 2.89
CA TRP A 199 -22.31 -7.45 4.14
C TRP A 199 -23.38 -6.51 4.70
N PHE A 200 -23.19 -5.20 4.57
CA PHE A 200 -24.14 -4.20 5.02
C PHE A 200 -25.12 -3.77 3.92
N ASN A 201 -26.05 -4.66 3.57
CA ASN A 201 -27.14 -4.35 2.63
C ASN A 201 -28.51 -4.78 3.19
N ASP A 202 -29.59 -4.17 2.70
CA ASP A 202 -30.95 -4.46 3.17
C ASP A 202 -31.58 -5.71 2.54
N VAL A 203 -30.92 -6.31 1.54
CA VAL A 203 -31.48 -7.44 0.76
C VAL A 203 -31.11 -8.79 1.38
N ASN A 204 -29.85 -8.98 1.77
CA ASN A 204 -29.32 -10.21 2.33
C ASN A 204 -28.29 -9.91 3.43
N ARG A 205 -28.77 -9.89 4.67
CA ARG A 205 -27.94 -9.72 5.89
C ARG A 205 -27.47 -11.04 6.49
N THR A 206 -27.64 -12.18 5.82
CA THR A 206 -27.40 -13.51 6.43
C THR A 206 -25.97 -13.66 6.94
N ILE A 207 -24.99 -13.26 6.13
CA ILE A 207 -23.58 -13.36 6.50
C ILE A 207 -23.26 -12.39 7.65
N LEU A 208 -23.65 -11.12 7.52
CA LEU A 208 -23.48 -10.13 8.59
C LEU A 208 -24.11 -10.60 9.91
N ASN A 209 -25.36 -11.08 9.88
CA ASN A 209 -26.07 -11.57 11.06
C ASN A 209 -25.39 -12.78 11.71
N SER A 210 -24.69 -13.59 10.92
CA SER A 210 -23.96 -14.77 11.40
C SER A 210 -22.56 -14.46 11.91
N VAL A 211 -21.92 -13.42 11.36
CA VAL A 211 -20.61 -12.92 11.81
C VAL A 211 -20.77 -12.06 13.07
N CYS A 212 -21.77 -11.19 13.09
CA CYS A 212 -22.09 -10.27 14.19
C CYS A 212 -23.09 -10.86 15.19
N ASP A 213 -23.23 -12.19 15.32
CA ASP A 213 -24.26 -12.74 16.18
C ASP A 213 -24.03 -12.36 17.66
N GLY A 214 -25.04 -11.77 18.29
CA GLY A 214 -24.94 -11.22 19.64
C GLY A 214 -24.08 -9.95 19.78
N LEU A 215 -23.62 -9.37 18.67
CA LEU A 215 -22.64 -8.26 18.67
C LEU A 215 -23.24 -6.95 18.10
N PRO A 216 -22.79 -5.76 18.58
CA PRO A 216 -23.28 -4.46 18.12
C PRO A 216 -23.35 -4.25 16.60
N CYS A 217 -22.37 -4.77 15.84
CA CYS A 217 -22.34 -4.58 14.37
C CYS A 217 -23.58 -5.13 13.64
N LYS A 218 -24.32 -6.08 14.25
CA LYS A 218 -25.57 -6.63 13.68
C LYS A 218 -26.66 -5.58 13.53
N ASN A 219 -26.66 -4.56 14.39
CA ASN A 219 -27.72 -3.56 14.49
C ASN A 219 -27.45 -2.29 13.68
N VAL A 220 -26.31 -2.22 12.98
CA VAL A 220 -25.97 -1.06 12.13
C VAL A 220 -26.89 -1.02 10.91
N SER A 221 -27.48 0.14 10.65
CA SER A 221 -28.33 0.38 9.49
C SER A 221 -27.48 0.41 8.21
N SER A 222 -28.04 0.06 7.05
CA SER A 222 -27.29 0.21 5.80
C SER A 222 -26.84 1.65 5.54
N PRO A 223 -27.66 2.70 5.75
CA PRO A 223 -27.19 4.09 5.63
C PRO A 223 -25.99 4.44 6.52
N ASP A 224 -26.01 4.04 7.80
CA ASP A 224 -24.87 4.28 8.71
C ASP A 224 -23.65 3.47 8.30
N ALA A 225 -23.85 2.23 7.86
CA ALA A 225 -22.76 1.40 7.37
C ALA A 225 -22.06 2.07 6.19
N PHE A 226 -22.83 2.49 5.18
CA PHE A 226 -22.34 3.18 3.98
C PHE A 226 -21.65 4.52 4.25
N GLU A 227 -21.97 5.14 5.40
CA GLU A 227 -21.37 6.40 5.83
C GLU A 227 -20.04 6.20 6.58
N TYR A 228 -19.95 5.17 7.43
CA TYR A 228 -18.93 5.10 8.47
C TYR A 228 -18.07 3.83 8.50
N PHE A 229 -18.50 2.71 7.91
CA PHE A 229 -17.85 1.41 8.17
C PHE A 229 -17.57 0.59 6.91
N GLU A 230 -18.52 0.55 5.98
CA GLU A 230 -18.39 -0.03 4.65
C GLU A 230 -18.65 1.12 3.67
N PRO A 231 -17.92 1.33 2.58
CA PRO A 231 -16.90 0.49 1.98
C PRO A 231 -15.49 1.01 2.24
N ALA A 232 -15.04 0.93 3.50
CA ALA A 232 -13.69 1.33 3.88
C ALA A 232 -12.64 0.47 3.15
N GLY A 233 -11.70 1.12 2.49
CA GLY A 233 -10.50 0.52 1.91
C GLY A 233 -9.23 1.13 2.46
N THR A 234 -8.08 0.50 2.16
CA THR A 234 -6.77 1.00 2.59
C THR A 234 -6.50 2.40 1.99
N PRO A 235 -5.69 3.25 2.65
CA PRO A 235 -5.14 3.06 3.99
C PRO A 235 -6.23 3.13 5.07
N TYR A 236 -6.18 2.22 6.04
CA TYR A 236 -7.01 2.26 7.26
C TYR A 236 -6.25 3.06 8.33
N ILE A 237 -6.69 4.29 8.63
CA ILE A 237 -5.98 5.19 9.54
C ILE A 237 -6.77 5.35 10.84
N LEU A 238 -6.25 4.79 11.92
CA LEU A 238 -6.89 4.75 13.24
C LEU A 238 -5.88 5.05 14.33
N THR A 239 -6.34 5.46 15.50
CA THR A 239 -5.46 5.49 16.67
C THR A 239 -4.97 4.08 17.01
N ARG A 240 -3.80 3.96 17.64
CA ARG A 240 -3.32 2.66 18.12
C ARG A 240 -4.30 2.03 19.13
N ASN A 241 -4.97 2.84 19.94
CA ASN A 241 -6.01 2.37 20.86
C ASN A 241 -7.18 1.72 20.09
N ASP A 242 -7.69 2.38 19.05
CA ASP A 242 -8.76 1.84 18.20
C ASP A 242 -8.38 0.52 17.52
N TRP A 243 -7.15 0.45 17.00
CA TRP A 243 -6.60 -0.80 16.47
C TRP A 243 -6.65 -1.91 17.52
N LEU A 244 -6.14 -1.67 18.74
CA LEU A 244 -6.14 -2.66 19.82
C LEU A 244 -7.56 -3.07 20.24
N ARG A 245 -8.54 -2.15 20.22
CA ARG A 245 -9.94 -2.46 20.55
C ARG A 245 -10.56 -3.44 19.55
N MET A 246 -10.30 -3.25 18.25
CA MET A 246 -11.00 -3.99 17.18
C MET A 246 -10.24 -5.19 16.60
N ILE A 247 -8.94 -5.35 16.87
CA ILE A 247 -8.08 -6.31 16.15
C ILE A 247 -8.48 -7.77 16.31
N ASP A 248 -8.98 -8.16 17.48
CA ASP A 248 -9.44 -9.53 17.68
C ASP A 248 -10.73 -9.80 16.90
N ASN A 249 -11.67 -8.85 16.86
CA ASN A 249 -12.86 -9.02 16.02
C ASN A 249 -12.51 -9.03 14.52
N TYR A 250 -11.51 -8.26 14.09
CA TYR A 250 -11.06 -8.33 12.70
C TYR A 250 -10.52 -9.72 12.33
N CYS A 251 -9.69 -10.32 13.20
CA CYS A 251 -9.24 -11.71 13.05
C CYS A 251 -10.42 -12.70 13.01
N ASP A 252 -11.29 -12.64 14.02
CA ASP A 252 -12.38 -13.59 14.22
C ASP A 252 -13.44 -13.49 13.11
N PHE A 253 -13.82 -12.27 12.72
CA PHE A 253 -14.79 -12.03 11.67
C PHE A 253 -14.27 -12.45 10.31
N THR A 254 -12.95 -12.34 10.06
CA THR A 254 -12.34 -12.84 8.82
C THR A 254 -12.50 -14.36 8.73
N VAL A 255 -12.14 -15.08 9.79
CA VAL A 255 -12.29 -16.55 9.85
C VAL A 255 -13.77 -16.93 9.73
N ARG A 256 -14.66 -16.29 10.48
CA ARG A 256 -16.09 -16.58 10.45
C ARG A 256 -16.70 -16.31 9.07
N GLY A 257 -16.31 -15.21 8.42
CA GLY A 257 -16.70 -14.92 7.05
C GLY A 257 -16.24 -16.00 6.07
N ARG A 258 -15.01 -16.50 6.22
CA ARG A 258 -14.44 -17.57 5.37
C ARG A 258 -15.06 -18.96 5.57
N GLN A 259 -15.64 -19.20 6.74
CA GLN A 259 -16.49 -20.36 7.00
C GLN A 259 -17.82 -20.29 6.22
N LEU A 260 -18.31 -19.09 5.95
CA LEU A 260 -19.63 -18.85 5.34
C LEU A 260 -19.55 -18.58 3.83
N GLN A 261 -18.44 -18.04 3.34
CA GLN A 261 -18.25 -17.73 1.92
C GLN A 261 -16.78 -17.83 1.49
N LYS A 262 -16.56 -17.95 0.17
CA LYS A 262 -15.22 -18.11 -0.44
C LYS A 262 -14.72 -16.89 -1.22
N ASP A 263 -15.42 -15.75 -1.13
CA ASP A 263 -14.98 -14.49 -1.76
C ASP A 263 -13.58 -14.08 -1.26
N TRP A 264 -12.71 -13.69 -2.20
CA TRP A 264 -11.34 -13.31 -1.93
C TRP A 264 -11.21 -12.01 -1.12
N MET A 265 -12.26 -11.17 -1.07
CA MET A 265 -12.32 -9.92 -0.31
C MET A 265 -12.95 -10.06 1.08
N VAL A 266 -13.21 -11.28 1.57
CA VAL A 266 -13.83 -11.51 2.91
C VAL A 266 -13.14 -10.74 4.03
N GLU A 267 -11.82 -10.65 3.99
CA GLU A 267 -11.04 -9.92 4.97
C GLU A 267 -11.43 -8.43 5.02
N MET A 268 -11.66 -7.78 3.88
CA MET A 268 -12.07 -6.36 3.85
C MET A 268 -13.50 -6.16 4.38
N TYR A 269 -14.40 -7.11 4.13
CA TYR A 269 -15.75 -7.06 4.70
C TYR A 269 -15.73 -7.25 6.22
N ALA A 270 -14.86 -8.15 6.70
CA ALA A 270 -14.63 -8.39 8.11
C ALA A 270 -14.03 -7.18 8.83
N TYR A 271 -13.14 -6.42 8.18
CA TYR A 271 -12.67 -5.14 8.68
C TYR A 271 -13.83 -4.18 8.95
N GLY A 272 -14.70 -3.96 7.95
CA GLY A 272 -15.88 -3.09 8.08
C GLY A 272 -16.80 -3.51 9.23
N ALA A 273 -17.05 -4.82 9.38
CA ALA A 273 -17.84 -5.34 10.50
C ALA A 273 -17.14 -5.15 11.86
N ALA A 274 -15.82 -5.32 11.93
CA ALA A 274 -15.05 -5.15 13.17
C ALA A 274 -15.07 -3.69 13.65
N VAL A 275 -14.84 -2.73 12.76
CA VAL A 275 -14.89 -1.30 13.13
C VAL A 275 -16.31 -0.85 13.48
N ALA A 276 -17.33 -1.40 12.79
CA ALA A 276 -18.74 -1.21 13.16
C ALA A 276 -19.05 -1.75 14.56
N ASN A 277 -18.46 -2.89 14.93
CA ASN A 277 -18.68 -3.51 16.23
C ASN A 277 -18.18 -2.64 17.40
N HIS A 278 -17.11 -1.89 17.16
CA HIS A 278 -16.49 -0.99 18.13
C HIS A 278 -16.91 0.47 17.97
N ASN A 279 -17.88 0.75 17.07
CA ASN A 279 -18.33 2.11 16.72
C ASN A 279 -17.17 3.05 16.38
N ILE A 280 -16.18 2.55 15.62
CA ILE A 280 -15.07 3.36 15.11
C ILE A 280 -15.47 3.90 13.73
N ARG A 281 -15.92 5.15 13.72
CA ARG A 281 -16.56 5.76 12.56
C ARG A 281 -15.51 6.34 11.61
N HIS A 282 -15.51 5.88 10.38
CA HIS A 282 -14.62 6.41 9.36
C HIS A 282 -15.18 7.69 8.72
N THR A 283 -14.29 8.61 8.44
CA THR A 283 -14.47 9.60 7.38
C THR A 283 -13.92 8.99 6.10
N LEU A 284 -14.84 8.56 5.23
CA LEU A 284 -14.53 7.93 3.96
C LEU A 284 -14.27 8.99 2.90
N VAL A 285 -13.04 9.05 2.38
CA VAL A 285 -12.61 10.05 1.40
C VAL A 285 -12.08 9.40 0.13
N LYS A 286 -12.16 10.14 -0.97
CA LYS A 286 -11.89 9.61 -2.31
C LYS A 286 -10.41 9.63 -2.73
N HIS A 287 -9.55 10.31 -1.97
CA HIS A 287 -8.22 10.75 -2.40
C HIS A 287 -7.04 10.10 -1.67
N LEU A 288 -7.28 9.18 -0.74
CA LEU A 288 -6.20 8.54 0.02
C LEU A 288 -5.47 7.48 -0.82
N GLY A 289 -6.23 6.74 -1.63
CA GLY A 289 -5.73 5.66 -2.48
C GLY A 289 -6.71 5.25 -3.57
N PRO A 290 -7.18 6.16 -4.45
CA PRO A 290 -7.98 5.77 -5.60
C PRO A 290 -7.22 4.74 -6.47
N ALA A 291 -7.95 3.78 -7.04
CA ALA A 291 -7.41 2.61 -7.71
C ALA A 291 -7.90 2.44 -9.16
N THR A 292 -9.12 2.88 -9.47
CA THR A 292 -9.74 2.69 -10.78
C THR A 292 -10.30 3.99 -11.35
N PRO A 293 -9.66 4.54 -12.40
CA PRO A 293 -10.10 5.77 -13.09
C PRO A 293 -11.56 5.82 -13.52
N GLU A 294 -12.18 4.67 -13.78
CA GLU A 294 -13.59 4.59 -14.20
C GLU A 294 -14.56 5.06 -13.10
N PHE A 295 -14.18 4.94 -11.82
CA PHE A 295 -15.06 5.20 -10.66
C PHE A 295 -14.98 6.63 -10.12
N GLN A 296 -15.09 7.61 -11.02
CA GLN A 296 -14.97 9.06 -10.75
C GLN A 296 -15.91 9.60 -9.65
N ASN A 297 -17.03 8.92 -9.38
CA ASN A 297 -17.98 9.34 -8.34
C ASN A 297 -17.54 8.95 -6.93
N THR A 298 -16.75 7.87 -6.81
CA THR A 298 -16.35 7.25 -5.53
C THR A 298 -14.84 7.38 -5.29
N GLU A 299 -14.09 7.87 -6.27
CA GLU A 299 -12.63 8.02 -6.23
C GLU A 299 -12.21 9.38 -6.82
N TYR A 300 -11.09 9.93 -6.34
CA TYR A 300 -10.62 11.25 -6.73
C TYR A 300 -9.75 11.15 -7.98
N TRP A 301 -10.35 11.50 -9.12
CA TRP A 301 -9.69 11.54 -10.41
C TRP A 301 -9.73 12.95 -11.03
N GLN A 302 -10.05 14.00 -10.27
CA GLN A 302 -10.17 15.37 -10.80
C GLN A 302 -8.85 16.14 -10.67
N PHE A 303 -7.76 15.54 -11.14
CA PHE A 303 -6.41 16.09 -10.98
C PHE A 303 -5.60 16.19 -12.27
N LEU A 304 -6.01 15.50 -13.34
CA LEU A 304 -5.44 15.72 -14.66
C LEU A 304 -6.17 16.85 -15.37
N ASP A 305 -5.40 17.74 -15.96
CA ASP A 305 -5.90 18.86 -16.75
C ASP A 305 -5.82 18.52 -18.26
N ASP A 306 -6.66 19.18 -19.06
CA ASP A 306 -6.69 18.98 -20.50
C ASP A 306 -5.39 19.39 -21.21
N SER A 307 -4.70 20.40 -20.67
CA SER A 307 -3.43 20.94 -21.15
C SER A 307 -2.20 20.13 -20.72
N MET A 308 -2.39 19.05 -19.95
CA MET A 308 -1.30 18.20 -19.51
C MET A 308 -0.53 17.64 -20.70
N GLU A 309 0.79 17.79 -20.64
CA GLU A 309 1.74 17.18 -21.58
C GLU A 309 1.56 15.66 -21.64
N ASN A 310 1.96 15.07 -22.77
CA ASN A 310 1.84 13.63 -22.99
C ASN A 310 2.75 12.86 -22.00
N PRO A 311 2.18 12.08 -21.07
CA PRO A 311 2.95 11.39 -20.03
C PRO A 311 3.83 10.28 -20.59
N CYS A 312 3.70 9.92 -21.86
CA CYS A 312 4.44 8.86 -22.52
C CYS A 312 5.53 9.38 -23.49
N GLU A 313 5.71 10.70 -23.62
CA GLU A 313 6.73 11.31 -24.50
C GLU A 313 8.13 11.31 -23.88
N ASP A 314 8.29 11.87 -22.67
CA ASP A 314 9.55 11.77 -21.93
C ASP A 314 9.80 10.30 -21.56
N LEU A 315 11.02 9.78 -21.75
CA LEU A 315 11.33 8.36 -21.49
C LEU A 315 11.67 8.03 -20.03
N TYR A 316 11.85 9.04 -19.18
CA TYR A 316 12.45 8.91 -17.86
C TYR A 316 11.63 9.59 -16.76
N GLU A 317 11.20 10.82 -16.98
CA GLU A 317 10.58 11.64 -15.94
C GLU A 317 9.05 11.54 -15.95
N PRO A 318 8.43 11.18 -14.81
CA PRO A 318 6.98 11.21 -14.67
C PRO A 318 6.45 12.65 -14.75
N ILE A 319 5.34 12.84 -15.47
CA ILE A 319 4.63 14.12 -15.49
C ILE A 319 3.65 14.11 -14.32
N LEU A 320 3.90 14.93 -13.30
CA LEU A 320 3.08 14.99 -12.10
C LEU A 320 2.01 16.09 -12.21
N PRO A 321 0.75 15.81 -11.86
CA PRO A 321 -0.29 16.83 -11.81
C PRO A 321 -0.06 17.81 -10.65
N ALA A 322 -0.71 18.97 -10.71
CA ALA A 322 -0.61 19.99 -9.65
C ALA A 322 -1.28 19.55 -8.32
N ASP A 323 -2.38 18.80 -8.39
CA ASP A 323 -3.15 18.36 -7.21
C ASP A 323 -3.46 16.85 -7.22
N PRO A 324 -2.44 15.97 -7.15
CA PRO A 324 -2.65 14.52 -7.13
C PRO A 324 -3.39 14.04 -5.87
N PRO A 325 -3.92 12.80 -5.85
CA PRO A 325 -4.32 12.16 -4.59
C PRO A 325 -3.12 11.99 -3.65
N VAL A 326 -3.35 11.55 -2.41
CA VAL A 326 -2.27 11.22 -1.48
C VAL A 326 -1.38 10.10 -2.04
N GLY A 327 -2.01 9.04 -2.54
CA GLY A 327 -1.34 8.01 -3.32
C GLY A 327 -2.29 7.36 -4.32
N ILE A 328 -1.74 6.47 -5.14
CA ILE A 328 -2.50 5.57 -6.01
C ILE A 328 -2.29 4.15 -5.51
N HIS A 329 -3.38 3.44 -5.26
CA HIS A 329 -3.37 2.00 -5.03
C HIS A 329 -3.37 1.31 -6.40
N TYR A 330 -2.19 0.91 -6.90
CA TYR A 330 -2.05 0.41 -8.27
C TYR A 330 -2.42 -1.09 -8.42
N ALA A 331 -3.55 -1.48 -7.85
CA ALA A 331 -4.06 -2.86 -7.86
C ALA A 331 -4.76 -3.25 -9.17
N MET A 332 -4.93 -2.32 -10.11
CA MET A 332 -5.78 -2.48 -11.29
C MET A 332 -4.97 -2.48 -12.58
N TYR A 333 -5.67 -2.64 -13.71
CA TYR A 333 -5.11 -2.58 -15.05
C TYR A 333 -5.13 -1.14 -15.56
N TYR A 334 -3.99 -0.64 -16.04
CA TYR A 334 -3.85 0.72 -16.56
C TYR A 334 -3.28 0.72 -17.98
N GLY A 335 -4.04 1.26 -18.93
CA GLY A 335 -3.68 1.36 -20.34
C GLY A 335 -4.86 1.80 -21.22
N LEU A 336 -4.57 2.06 -22.50
CA LEU A 336 -5.58 2.53 -23.47
C LEU A 336 -6.66 1.49 -23.79
N PRO A 337 -6.37 0.19 -23.99
CA PRO A 337 -7.38 -0.77 -24.43
C PRO A 337 -8.49 -0.98 -23.40
N GLY A 338 -9.73 -1.17 -23.85
CA GLY A 338 -10.86 -1.53 -22.97
C GLY A 338 -10.82 -2.99 -22.51
N ASP A 339 -10.21 -3.87 -23.31
CA ASP A 339 -9.99 -5.27 -22.97
C ASP A 339 -8.63 -5.42 -22.27
N ILE A 340 -8.64 -5.94 -21.04
CA ILE A 340 -7.45 -6.15 -20.22
C ILE A 340 -6.43 -7.13 -20.84
N ASN A 341 -6.82 -7.88 -21.87
CA ASN A 341 -6.00 -8.86 -22.59
C ASN A 341 -5.35 -8.32 -23.87
N GLN A 342 -5.55 -7.04 -24.20
CA GLN A 342 -5.04 -6.40 -25.41
C GLN A 342 -4.14 -5.21 -25.10
N GLY A 343 -3.29 -4.86 -26.07
CA GLY A 343 -2.41 -3.68 -26.09
C GLY A 343 -1.46 -3.54 -24.90
N TYR A 344 -0.94 -2.33 -24.73
CA TYR A 344 -0.10 -1.98 -23.59
C TYR A 344 -0.96 -1.85 -22.33
N MET A 345 -0.48 -2.42 -21.23
CA MET A 345 -1.21 -2.45 -19.98
C MET A 345 -0.27 -2.68 -18.80
N TYR A 346 -0.10 -1.68 -17.95
CA TYR A 346 0.53 -1.88 -16.65
C TYR A 346 -0.37 -2.71 -15.73
N TYR A 347 0.21 -3.76 -15.14
CA TYR A 347 -0.40 -4.52 -14.05
C TYR A 347 0.70 -5.17 -13.21
N LYS A 348 0.63 -5.05 -11.88
CA LYS A 348 1.70 -5.51 -10.99
C LYS A 348 2.03 -7.01 -11.13
N TYR A 349 1.03 -7.86 -11.43
CA TYR A 349 1.25 -9.29 -11.61
C TYR A 349 1.74 -9.68 -13.02
N ARG A 350 1.93 -8.71 -13.92
CA ARG A 350 2.59 -8.92 -15.22
C ARG A 350 4.08 -8.62 -15.19
N ILE A 351 4.60 -8.06 -14.09
CA ILE A 351 6.03 -7.81 -13.94
C ILE A 351 6.76 -9.16 -13.84
N PRO A 352 7.80 -9.42 -14.67
CA PRO A 352 8.56 -10.67 -14.59
C PRO A 352 9.18 -10.89 -13.21
N SER A 353 9.16 -12.13 -12.73
CA SER A 353 9.65 -12.47 -11.38
C SER A 353 11.16 -12.27 -11.19
N ASP A 354 11.91 -12.29 -12.29
CA ASP A 354 13.36 -12.08 -12.36
C ASP A 354 13.76 -10.62 -12.63
N ILE A 355 12.83 -9.66 -12.52
CA ILE A 355 13.07 -8.24 -12.82
C ILE A 355 14.27 -7.63 -12.04
N LEU A 356 14.58 -8.17 -10.86
CA LEU A 356 15.66 -7.69 -9.99
C LEU A 356 17.04 -8.28 -10.32
N GLN A 357 17.14 -9.27 -11.21
CA GLN A 357 18.45 -9.79 -11.62
C GLN A 357 19.26 -8.71 -12.34
N CYS A 358 20.58 -8.76 -12.23
CA CYS A 358 21.47 -7.71 -12.74
C CYS A 358 21.38 -7.55 -14.26
N ASP A 359 21.21 -8.65 -15.00
CA ASP A 359 21.12 -8.64 -16.46
C ASP A 359 19.69 -8.36 -16.99
N SER A 360 18.69 -8.40 -16.11
CA SER A 360 17.30 -8.12 -16.47
C SER A 360 17.14 -6.70 -17.03
N LEU A 361 16.38 -6.60 -18.11
CA LEU A 361 16.04 -5.35 -18.77
C LEU A 361 15.17 -4.44 -17.86
N PHE A 362 15.07 -3.17 -18.23
CA PHE A 362 14.11 -2.23 -17.68
C PHE A 362 12.80 -2.28 -18.48
N PHE A 363 11.73 -1.72 -17.92
CA PHE A 363 10.46 -1.54 -18.62
C PHE A 363 10.62 -0.59 -19.80
N LYS A 364 10.01 -0.94 -20.92
CA LYS A 364 9.86 -0.07 -22.09
C LYS A 364 8.50 0.60 -22.02
N LEU A 365 8.46 1.92 -22.18
CA LEU A 365 7.22 2.68 -22.28
C LEU A 365 6.37 2.24 -23.48
N PRO A 366 5.05 2.37 -23.39
CA PRO A 366 4.21 2.28 -24.57
C PRO A 366 4.49 3.46 -25.53
N PRO A 367 4.07 3.36 -26.80
CA PRO A 367 4.15 4.47 -27.74
C PRO A 367 3.41 5.71 -27.21
N ALA A 368 3.97 6.90 -27.44
CA ALA A 368 3.31 8.18 -27.13
C ALA A 368 1.92 8.34 -27.79
N THR A 369 1.66 7.56 -28.85
CA THR A 369 0.35 7.51 -29.51
C THR A 369 -0.76 6.93 -28.65
N GLU A 370 -0.46 6.17 -27.58
CA GLU A 370 -1.50 5.72 -26.64
C GLU A 370 -2.23 6.93 -26.04
N TRP A 371 -1.51 8.01 -25.74
CA TRP A 371 -2.10 9.24 -25.19
C TRP A 371 -2.85 10.04 -26.25
N THR A 372 -2.21 10.31 -27.41
CA THR A 372 -2.79 11.18 -28.43
C THR A 372 -3.98 10.55 -29.16
N SER A 373 -4.12 9.23 -29.12
CA SER A 373 -5.22 8.53 -29.81
C SER A 373 -6.51 8.45 -28.99
N ILE A 374 -6.47 8.71 -27.67
CA ILE A 374 -7.63 8.57 -26.76
C ILE A 374 -8.89 9.25 -27.31
N THR A 375 -8.78 10.53 -27.67
CA THR A 375 -9.91 11.33 -28.16
C THR A 375 -10.48 10.77 -29.46
N LYS A 376 -9.63 10.22 -30.33
CA LYS A 376 -10.03 9.63 -31.60
C LYS A 376 -10.68 8.26 -31.39
N ASP A 377 -10.07 7.42 -30.58
CA ASP A 377 -10.46 6.01 -30.38
C ASP A 377 -11.77 5.88 -29.58
N PHE A 378 -12.08 6.89 -28.76
CA PHE A 378 -13.31 6.96 -27.96
C PHE A 378 -14.17 8.19 -28.32
N ALA A 379 -14.11 8.63 -29.58
CA ALA A 379 -14.89 9.77 -30.06
C ALA A 379 -16.39 9.60 -29.73
N GLY A 380 -16.97 10.61 -29.08
CA GLY A 380 -18.38 10.60 -28.66
C GLY A 380 -18.65 9.98 -27.28
N ASP A 381 -17.63 9.53 -26.56
CA ASP A 381 -17.74 9.03 -25.18
C ASP A 381 -16.80 9.81 -24.25
N ASP A 382 -17.22 11.03 -23.87
CA ASP A 382 -16.43 11.95 -23.04
C ASP A 382 -16.04 11.33 -21.68
N LYS A 383 -16.95 10.53 -21.10
CA LYS A 383 -16.68 9.82 -19.85
C LYS A 383 -15.53 8.84 -20.04
N LYS A 384 -15.51 8.11 -21.15
CA LYS A 384 -14.46 7.15 -21.48
C LYS A 384 -13.14 7.81 -21.85
N ILE A 385 -13.17 8.88 -22.64
CA ILE A 385 -12.00 9.72 -22.90
C ILE A 385 -11.37 10.15 -21.57
N TYR A 386 -12.18 10.68 -20.64
CA TYR A 386 -11.70 11.15 -19.35
C TYR A 386 -10.97 10.06 -18.55
N TRP A 387 -11.60 8.90 -18.33
CA TRP A 387 -10.96 7.88 -17.49
C TRP A 387 -9.80 7.19 -18.22
N LYS A 388 -9.82 7.14 -19.55
CA LYS A 388 -8.68 6.64 -20.34
C LYS A 388 -7.47 7.56 -20.31
N ARG A 389 -7.64 8.89 -20.24
CA ARG A 389 -6.53 9.80 -19.95
C ARG A 389 -5.83 9.42 -18.64
N HIS A 390 -6.60 9.19 -17.58
CA HIS A 390 -6.05 8.78 -16.29
C HIS A 390 -5.39 7.40 -16.34
N ALA A 391 -5.97 6.43 -17.06
CA ALA A 391 -5.40 5.11 -17.21
C ALA A 391 -4.05 5.13 -17.96
N VAL A 392 -3.94 5.86 -19.07
CA VAL A 392 -2.69 6.00 -19.83
C VAL A 392 -1.65 6.83 -19.06
N TRP A 393 -2.09 7.87 -18.34
CA TRP A 393 -1.20 8.60 -17.43
C TRP A 393 -0.59 7.70 -16.37
N LEU A 394 -1.41 6.86 -15.73
CA LEU A 394 -0.93 5.88 -14.74
C LEU A 394 0.01 4.85 -15.35
N GLU A 395 -0.32 4.31 -16.52
CA GLU A 395 0.54 3.37 -17.23
C GLU A 395 1.96 3.92 -17.42
N CYS A 396 2.07 5.10 -18.03
CA CYS A 396 3.37 5.70 -18.32
C CYS A 396 4.09 6.16 -17.03
N THR A 397 3.35 6.69 -16.05
CA THR A 397 3.89 7.10 -14.75
C THR A 397 4.45 5.93 -13.96
N LEU A 398 3.71 4.82 -13.86
CA LEU A 398 4.13 3.63 -13.11
C LEU A 398 5.29 2.89 -13.79
N ILE A 399 5.36 2.89 -15.13
CA ILE A 399 6.51 2.33 -15.86
C ILE A 399 7.78 3.14 -15.58
N LYS A 400 7.71 4.48 -15.70
CA LYS A 400 8.84 5.37 -15.41
C LYS A 400 9.29 5.25 -13.96
N TYR A 401 8.34 5.30 -13.05
CA TYR A 401 8.62 5.16 -11.62
C TYR A 401 9.22 3.77 -11.32
N GLY A 402 8.67 2.71 -11.90
CA GLY A 402 9.22 1.37 -11.80
C GLY A 402 10.67 1.29 -12.26
N ASN A 403 11.02 1.94 -13.38
CA ASN A 403 12.41 2.02 -13.85
C ASN A 403 13.32 2.79 -12.88
N GLN A 404 12.83 3.86 -12.25
CA GLN A 404 13.57 4.58 -11.20
C GLN A 404 13.82 3.69 -9.98
N VAL A 405 12.83 2.88 -9.58
CA VAL A 405 12.95 1.88 -8.51
C VAL A 405 13.95 0.79 -8.86
N LEU A 406 13.89 0.25 -10.09
CA LEU A 406 14.86 -0.75 -10.57
C LEU A 406 16.27 -0.21 -10.59
N HIS A 407 16.46 1.03 -11.05
CA HIS A 407 17.76 1.68 -11.02
C HIS A 407 18.32 1.76 -9.60
N ALA A 408 17.52 2.22 -8.63
CA ALA A 408 17.95 2.33 -7.24
C ALA A 408 18.28 0.97 -6.61
N LEU A 409 17.42 -0.04 -6.82
CA LEU A 409 17.63 -1.40 -6.34
C LEU A 409 18.88 -2.03 -6.94
N LYS A 410 18.99 -2.08 -8.27
CA LYS A 410 20.10 -2.75 -8.94
C LYS A 410 21.44 -2.04 -8.70
N SER A 411 21.43 -0.73 -8.49
CA SER A 411 22.64 0.00 -8.06
C SER A 411 23.19 -0.47 -6.71
N LYS A 412 22.35 -1.05 -5.84
CA LYS A 412 22.76 -1.61 -4.55
C LYS A 412 23.02 -3.12 -4.62
N LEU A 413 22.24 -3.84 -5.43
CA LEU A 413 22.29 -5.31 -5.52
C LEU A 413 23.36 -5.83 -6.48
N CYS A 414 23.80 -5.03 -7.46
CA CYS A 414 24.66 -5.46 -8.56
C CYS A 414 26.01 -4.73 -8.55
N PRO A 415 27.00 -5.20 -7.77
CA PRO A 415 28.29 -4.53 -7.60
C PRO A 415 29.14 -4.45 -8.88
N HIS A 416 28.85 -5.29 -9.87
CA HIS A 416 29.58 -5.35 -11.14
C HIS A 416 28.84 -4.63 -12.28
N GLY A 417 27.82 -3.84 -11.96
CA GLY A 417 26.95 -3.19 -12.94
C GLY A 417 25.68 -3.98 -13.22
N PHE A 418 24.73 -3.34 -13.89
CA PHE A 418 23.43 -3.89 -14.22
C PHE A 418 22.92 -3.35 -15.55
N ASN A 419 22.01 -4.09 -16.17
CA ASN A 419 21.41 -3.75 -17.45
C ASN A 419 20.35 -2.64 -17.28
N THR A 420 20.59 -1.51 -17.94
CA THR A 420 19.69 -0.34 -17.96
C THR A 420 18.86 -0.24 -19.23
N ARG A 421 19.00 -1.18 -20.17
CA ARG A 421 18.26 -1.17 -21.44
C ARG A 421 16.77 -1.36 -21.17
N GLN A 422 15.96 -0.40 -21.61
CA GLN A 422 14.50 -0.50 -21.60
C GLN A 422 14.03 -1.42 -22.73
N GLY A 423 13.48 -2.59 -22.37
CA GLY A 423 13.07 -3.60 -23.35
C GLY A 423 11.88 -4.46 -22.94
N ILE A 424 11.48 -4.46 -21.66
CA ILE A 424 10.34 -5.25 -21.19
C ILE A 424 9.06 -4.50 -21.56
N ILE A 425 8.32 -5.07 -22.48
CA ILE A 425 7.03 -4.53 -22.89
C ILE A 425 5.94 -5.20 -22.04
N LEU A 426 5.22 -4.40 -21.25
CA LEU A 426 4.03 -4.85 -20.53
C LEU A 426 2.82 -4.85 -21.46
N HIS A 427 2.83 -5.73 -22.47
CA HIS A 427 1.72 -5.93 -23.39
C HIS A 427 0.85 -7.08 -22.91
N ALA A 428 -0.46 -6.88 -22.82
CA ALA A 428 -1.35 -7.68 -22.00
C ALA A 428 -1.21 -9.21 -22.11
N SER A 429 -1.44 -9.77 -23.29
CA SER A 429 -1.30 -11.21 -23.58
C SER A 429 0.12 -11.64 -23.97
N GLN A 430 1.05 -10.69 -24.10
CA GLN A 430 2.38 -10.89 -24.68
C GLN A 430 3.50 -10.46 -23.72
N THR A 431 3.18 -10.21 -22.45
CA THR A 431 4.17 -9.77 -21.48
C THR A 431 5.19 -10.90 -21.31
N PRO A 432 6.50 -10.64 -21.50
CA PRO A 432 7.53 -11.65 -21.34
C PRO A 432 7.46 -12.27 -19.93
N LYS A 433 7.63 -13.60 -19.84
CA LYS A 433 7.71 -14.28 -18.53
C LYS A 433 9.03 -13.98 -17.80
N THR A 434 10.03 -13.54 -18.55
CA THR A 434 11.38 -13.21 -18.08
C THR A 434 11.73 -11.79 -18.49
N ALA A 435 12.44 -11.09 -17.61
CA ALA A 435 13.04 -9.79 -17.88
C ALA A 435 14.41 -9.90 -18.58
N MET A 436 14.93 -11.10 -18.78
CA MET A 436 16.25 -11.31 -19.37
C MET A 436 16.26 -10.95 -20.86
N PRO A 437 17.39 -10.45 -21.40
CA PRO A 437 17.54 -10.24 -22.83
C PRO A 437 17.33 -11.54 -23.60
N VAL A 438 16.43 -11.53 -24.58
CA VAL A 438 16.27 -12.64 -25.53
C VAL A 438 17.23 -12.40 -26.70
N PRO A 439 17.96 -13.44 -27.17
CA PRO A 439 18.91 -13.34 -28.29
C PRO A 439 18.33 -12.78 -29.59
#